data_AF-A0A3M1R7X4-F1
#
_entry.id   AF-A0A3M1R7X4-F1
#
_cell.length_a   1.000
_cell.length_b   1.000
_cell.length_c   1.000
_cell.angle_alpha   90.00
_cell.angle_beta   90.00
_cell.angle_gamma   90.00
#
_symmetry.space_group_name_H-M   'P 1'
#
loop_
_entity.id
_entity.type
_entity.pdbx_description
1 polymer ?
#
loop_
_entity_poly.entity_id
_entity_poly.type
_entity_poly.pdbx_seq_one_letter_code
_entity_poly.pdbx_strand_id
1 'polypeptide(L)'
;MHPFGPRPIHFYCPHCRAELQLDARHAGEVVSCPVCGGRFQTPLPQVPSIASSSKLYEPPRLHSGIKICTLISGISNIVIGLVWISTLCGVVIGVPQIVLAIFEILFFAQADKKPLDAALSQAKLLGILEIVSGLFNLISFVCGILTLVFANGQDA
;
A
#
# COMPACT_ATOMS: atom_id res chain seq x y z
N MET A 1 44.25 7.99 4.62
CA MET A 1 44.01 8.16 6.06
C MET A 1 42.52 8.43 6.24
N HIS A 2 41.73 7.46 6.70
CA HIS A 2 40.28 7.62 6.90
C HIS A 2 39.99 8.18 8.31
N PRO A 3 39.18 9.24 8.47
CA PRO A 3 38.98 9.92 9.75
C PRO A 3 37.81 9.36 10.60
N PHE A 4 37.33 8.14 10.34
CA PHE A 4 36.16 7.58 11.03
C PHE A 4 36.56 6.49 12.01
N GLY A 5 37.16 6.88 13.14
CA GLY A 5 37.30 5.99 14.30
C GLY A 5 35.92 5.71 14.93
N PRO A 6 35.70 4.52 15.52
CA PRO A 6 34.47 4.19 16.24
C PRO A 6 34.20 5.22 17.35
N ARG A 7 32.97 5.72 17.42
CA ARG A 7 32.57 6.68 18.46
C ARG A 7 32.52 5.98 19.82
N PRO A 8 33.01 6.62 20.88
CA PRO A 8 32.91 6.07 22.23
C PRO A 8 31.44 5.94 22.67
N ILE A 9 31.14 4.89 23.41
CA ILE A 9 29.85 4.67 24.08
C ILE A 9 29.96 5.09 25.56
N HIS A 10 28.94 5.81 26.03
CA HIS A 10 28.83 6.28 27.42
C HIS A 10 27.77 5.45 28.13
N PHE A 11 28.09 4.92 29.31
CA PHE A 11 27.15 4.17 30.14
C PHE A 11 27.57 4.17 31.62
N TYR A 12 26.70 3.69 32.50
CA TYR A 12 26.97 3.64 33.94
C TYR A 12 27.32 2.23 34.43
N CYS A 13 28.29 2.13 35.34
CA CYS A 13 28.63 0.85 35.97
C CYS A 13 27.45 0.31 36.80
N PRO A 14 27.04 -0.97 36.63
CA PRO A 14 25.92 -1.55 37.37
C PRO A 14 26.20 -1.74 38.88
N HIS A 15 27.47 -1.72 39.31
CA HIS A 15 27.86 -1.93 40.70
C HIS A 15 27.95 -0.63 41.51
N CYS A 16 28.62 0.40 40.97
CA CYS A 16 28.91 1.64 41.69
C CYS A 16 28.28 2.89 41.05
N ARG A 17 27.63 2.76 39.88
CA ARG A 17 27.02 3.84 39.11
C ARG A 17 27.99 4.94 38.64
N ALA A 18 29.31 4.69 38.66
CA ALA A 18 30.27 5.57 38.01
C ALA A 18 30.00 5.63 36.49
N GLU A 19 30.12 6.83 35.91
CA GLU A 19 30.06 7.03 34.47
C GLU A 19 31.34 6.49 33.82
N LEU A 20 31.18 5.68 32.78
CA LEU A 20 32.28 5.04 32.05
C LEU A 20 32.15 5.33 30.56
N GLN A 21 33.30 5.52 29.92
CA GLN A 21 33.43 5.70 28.48
C GLN A 21 34.29 4.57 27.92
N LEU A 22 33.73 3.79 26.98
CA LEU A 22 34.46 2.75 26.28
C LEU A 22 34.37 2.93 24.77
N ASP A 23 35.40 2.49 24.06
CA ASP A 23 35.37 2.39 22.60
C ASP A 23 34.33 1.34 22.19
N ALA A 24 33.53 1.63 21.16
CA ALA A 24 32.48 0.74 20.68
C ALA A 24 32.99 -0.66 20.27
N ARG A 25 34.30 -0.82 20.03
CA ARG A 25 34.95 -2.12 19.79
C ARG A 25 34.88 -3.09 20.97
N HIS A 26 34.74 -2.59 22.20
CA HIS A 26 34.64 -3.40 23.41
C HIS A 26 33.19 -3.65 23.84
N ALA A 27 32.21 -3.33 22.97
CA ALA A 27 30.80 -3.51 23.28
C ALA A 27 30.42 -5.00 23.20
N GLY A 28 29.73 -5.51 24.23
CA GLY A 28 29.44 -6.94 24.41
C GLY A 28 30.53 -7.74 25.12
N GLU A 29 31.71 -7.15 25.38
CA GLU A 29 32.79 -7.79 26.13
C GLU A 29 32.59 -7.66 27.65
N VAL A 30 33.18 -8.59 28.41
CA VAL A 30 33.21 -8.53 29.88
C VAL A 30 34.39 -7.68 30.32
N VAL A 31 34.11 -6.54 30.95
CA VAL A 31 35.12 -5.58 31.42
C VAL A 31 35.06 -5.41 32.93
N SER A 32 36.14 -4.90 33.52
CA SER A 32 36.21 -4.57 34.95
C SER A 32 36.08 -3.06 35.16
N CYS A 33 35.25 -2.65 36.11
CA CYS A 33 35.10 -1.23 36.48
C CYS A 33 36.39 -0.71 37.13
N PRO A 34 36.98 0.40 36.64
CA PRO A 34 38.19 0.98 37.25
C PRO A 34 37.94 1.62 38.62
N VAL A 35 36.68 1.92 38.96
CA VAL A 35 36.31 2.59 40.22
C VAL A 35 36.07 1.59 41.36
N CYS A 36 35.37 0.49 41.09
CA CYS A 36 34.97 -0.47 42.13
C CYS A 36 35.48 -1.90 41.92
N GLY A 37 36.16 -2.19 40.81
CA GLY A 37 36.64 -3.54 40.46
C GLY A 37 35.58 -4.55 40.02
N GLY A 38 34.30 -4.15 39.96
CA GLY A 38 33.19 -5.03 39.56
C GLY A 38 33.27 -5.44 38.08
N ARG A 39 32.99 -6.72 37.78
CA ARG A 39 33.01 -7.26 36.40
C ARG A 39 31.60 -7.33 35.84
N PHE A 40 31.40 -6.78 34.65
CA PHE A 40 30.10 -6.77 33.99
C PHE A 40 30.27 -6.78 32.46
N GLN A 41 29.21 -7.18 31.75
CA GLN A 41 29.20 -7.16 30.29
C GLN A 41 28.79 -5.77 29.79
N THR A 42 29.58 -5.19 28.88
CA THR A 42 29.25 -3.90 28.28
C THR A 42 27.99 -4.04 27.40
N PRO A 43 27.08 -3.05 27.41
CA PRO A 43 25.92 -3.08 26.56
C PRO A 43 26.37 -3.06 25.08
N LEU A 44 25.84 -3.99 24.29
CA LEU A 44 26.02 -3.92 22.84
C LEU A 44 25.38 -2.62 22.33
N PRO A 45 25.95 -1.96 21.32
CA PRO A 45 25.31 -0.83 20.69
C PRO A 45 24.01 -1.39 20.11
N GLN A 46 22.88 -1.01 20.70
CA GLN A 46 21.59 -1.32 20.12
C GLN A 46 21.58 -0.57 18.79
N VAL A 47 21.90 -1.27 17.69
CA VAL A 47 21.43 -0.84 16.37
C VAL A 47 19.94 -0.60 16.58
N PRO A 48 19.41 0.61 16.30
CA PRO A 48 18.01 0.91 16.51
C PRO A 48 17.21 -0.23 15.91
N SER A 49 16.70 -1.09 16.79
CA SER A 49 15.99 -2.26 16.37
C SER A 49 14.69 -1.69 15.84
N ILE A 50 14.54 -1.72 14.51
CA ILE A 50 13.30 -1.36 13.81
C ILE A 50 12.23 -2.45 14.10
N ALA A 51 12.26 -3.05 15.29
CA ALA A 51 11.30 -4.01 15.82
C ALA A 51 10.22 -3.29 16.64
N SER A 52 9.79 -2.11 16.20
CA SER A 52 8.58 -1.45 16.72
C SER A 52 7.76 -0.77 15.62
N SER A 53 7.60 -1.46 14.50
CA SER A 53 6.42 -1.31 13.66
C SER A 53 6.21 -2.59 12.88
N SER A 54 5.77 -3.65 13.57
CA SER A 54 5.07 -4.74 12.91
C SER A 54 3.70 -4.21 12.45
N LYS A 55 3.68 -3.33 11.44
CA LYS A 55 2.69 -3.53 10.39
C LYS A 55 3.06 -4.90 9.85
N LEU A 56 2.28 -5.91 10.24
CA LEU A 56 2.21 -7.17 9.51
C LEU A 56 2.30 -6.83 8.03
N TYR A 57 3.26 -7.40 7.30
CA TYR A 57 3.41 -7.18 5.86
C TYR A 57 2.07 -7.58 5.21
N GLU A 58 1.16 -6.62 5.11
CA GLU A 58 -0.07 -6.77 4.37
C GLU A 58 0.34 -6.49 2.92
N PRO A 59 0.27 -7.50 2.03
CA PRO A 59 0.63 -7.28 0.65
C PRO A 59 -0.20 -6.10 0.14
N PRO A 60 0.38 -5.19 -0.65
CA PRO A 60 -0.32 -3.99 -1.05
C PRO A 60 -1.57 -4.41 -1.82
N ARG A 61 -2.75 -4.10 -1.25
CA ARG A 61 -4.06 -4.48 -1.79
C ARG A 61 -4.61 -3.34 -2.62
N LEU A 62 -5.34 -3.71 -3.69
CA LEU A 62 -6.11 -2.74 -4.46
C LEU A 62 -7.11 -2.04 -3.53
N HIS A 63 -7.17 -0.71 -3.60
CA HIS A 63 -8.06 0.07 -2.75
C HIS A 63 -9.51 -0.43 -2.87
N SER A 64 -10.17 -0.73 -1.74
CA SER A 64 -11.53 -1.28 -1.72
C SER A 64 -12.54 -0.39 -2.47
N GLY A 65 -12.31 0.93 -2.48
CA GLY A 65 -13.11 1.87 -3.23
C GLY A 65 -13.15 1.60 -4.73
N ILE A 66 -12.03 1.16 -5.32
CA ILE A 66 -11.96 0.81 -6.76
C ILE A 66 -12.91 -0.36 -7.05
N LYS A 67 -12.81 -1.44 -6.26
CA LYS A 67 -13.66 -2.63 -6.44
C LYS A 67 -15.15 -2.32 -6.32
N ILE A 68 -15.51 -1.51 -5.32
CA ILE A 68 -16.90 -1.13 -5.06
C ILE A 68 -17.44 -0.25 -6.20
N CYS A 69 -16.68 0.76 -6.64
CA CYS A 69 -17.08 1.62 -7.75
C CYS A 69 -17.29 0.83 -9.04
N THR A 70 -16.35 -0.05 -9.40
CA THR A 70 -16.45 -0.89 -10.61
C THR A 70 -17.66 -1.83 -10.56
N LEU A 71 -17.98 -2.40 -9.39
CA LEU A 71 -19.16 -3.26 -9.25
C LEU A 71 -20.47 -2.47 -9.43
N ILE A 72 -20.56 -1.29 -8.81
CA ILE A 72 -21.74 -0.42 -8.93
C ILE A 72 -21.92 0.04 -10.38
N SER A 73 -20.84 0.41 -11.06
CA SER A 73 -20.85 0.75 -12.49
C SER A 73 -21.35 -0.42 -13.33
N GLY A 74 -20.81 -1.64 -13.12
CA GLY A 74 -21.21 -2.86 -13.83
C GLY A 74 -22.70 -3.17 -13.74
N ILE A 75 -23.27 -3.08 -12.54
CA ILE A 75 -24.71 -3.28 -12.35
C ILE A 75 -25.52 -2.21 -13.08
N SER A 76 -25.10 -0.94 -12.98
CA SER A 76 -25.78 0.19 -13.60
C SER A 76 -25.75 0.10 -15.13
N ASN A 77 -24.60 -0.27 -15.71
CA ASN A 77 -24.41 -0.48 -17.14
C ASN A 77 -25.27 -1.64 -17.68
N ILE A 78 -25.47 -2.72 -16.91
CA ILE A 78 -26.42 -3.79 -17.27
C ILE A 78 -27.84 -3.25 -17.33
N VAL A 79 -28.30 -2.60 -16.26
CA VAL A 79 -29.68 -2.12 -16.15
C VAL A 79 -29.99 -1.12 -17.27
N ILE A 80 -29.12 -0.12 -17.45
CA ILE A 80 -29.29 0.92 -18.47
C ILE A 80 -29.12 0.34 -19.88
N GLY A 81 -28.15 -0.58 -20.07
CA GLY A 81 -27.96 -1.26 -21.35
C GLY A 81 -29.19 -2.06 -21.78
N LEU A 82 -29.82 -2.79 -20.86
CA LEU A 82 -31.08 -3.52 -21.13
C LEU A 82 -32.24 -2.57 -21.47
N VAL A 83 -32.35 -1.44 -20.77
CA VAL A 83 -33.34 -0.40 -21.08
C VAL A 83 -33.11 0.15 -22.49
N TRP A 84 -31.87 0.47 -22.87
CA TRP A 84 -31.56 0.97 -24.21
C TRP A 84 -31.81 -0.07 -25.31
N ILE A 85 -31.45 -1.33 -25.10
CA ILE A 85 -31.69 -2.41 -26.07
C ILE A 85 -33.19 -2.64 -26.29
N SER A 86 -34.04 -2.35 -25.29
CA SER A 86 -35.50 -2.42 -25.46
C SER A 86 -36.05 -1.40 -26.46
N THR A 87 -35.27 -0.36 -26.78
CA THR A 87 -35.60 0.61 -27.82
C THR A 87 -34.90 0.23 -29.14
N LEU A 88 -35.65 0.20 -30.25
CA LEU A 88 -35.13 -0.24 -31.57
C LEU A 88 -33.88 0.55 -32.02
N CYS A 89 -33.80 1.84 -31.69
CA CYS A 89 -32.64 2.69 -32.00
C CYS A 89 -31.53 2.64 -30.93
N GLY A 90 -31.83 2.16 -29.72
CA GLY A 90 -30.92 2.19 -28.58
C GLY A 90 -29.88 1.07 -28.57
N VAL A 91 -29.98 0.09 -29.47
CA VAL A 91 -29.02 -1.02 -29.57
C VAL A 91 -27.57 -0.52 -29.74
N VAL A 92 -27.36 0.56 -30.50
CA VAL A 92 -26.02 1.15 -30.73
C VAL A 92 -25.39 1.67 -29.43
N ILE A 93 -26.21 2.14 -28.48
CA ILE A 93 -25.75 2.62 -27.17
C ILE A 93 -25.71 1.47 -26.17
N GLY A 94 -26.75 0.62 -26.14
CA GLY A 94 -26.92 -0.43 -25.15
C GLY A 94 -25.89 -1.55 -25.27
N VAL A 95 -25.50 -1.97 -26.48
CA VAL A 95 -24.52 -3.06 -26.65
C VAL A 95 -23.15 -2.70 -26.05
N PRO A 96 -22.54 -1.53 -26.34
CA PRO A 96 -21.32 -1.10 -25.66
C PRO A 96 -21.42 -1.07 -24.13
N GLN A 97 -22.56 -0.64 -23.57
CA GLN A 97 -22.79 -0.61 -22.12
C GLN A 97 -22.77 -2.02 -21.52
N ILE A 98 -23.44 -2.99 -22.16
CA ILE A 98 -23.42 -4.39 -21.71
C ILE A 98 -22.01 -4.99 -21.80
N VAL A 99 -21.26 -4.69 -22.86
CA VAL A 99 -19.88 -5.18 -23.02
C VAL A 99 -18.97 -4.62 -21.92
N LEU A 100 -19.09 -3.32 -21.61
CA LEU A 100 -18.35 -2.71 -20.50
C LEU A 100 -18.72 -3.34 -19.16
N ALA A 101 -20.01 -3.57 -18.91
CA ALA A 101 -20.46 -4.25 -17.69
C ALA A 101 -19.85 -5.64 -17.51
N ILE A 102 -19.73 -6.41 -18.59
CA ILE A 102 -19.07 -7.72 -18.54
C ILE A 102 -17.60 -7.55 -18.14
N PHE A 103 -16.89 -6.59 -18.72
CA PHE A 103 -15.50 -6.34 -18.35
C PHE A 103 -15.33 -5.88 -16.90
N GLU A 104 -16.26 -5.05 -16.38
CA GLU A 104 -16.27 -4.59 -14.99
C GLU A 104 -16.50 -5.75 -14.02
N ILE A 105 -17.45 -6.65 -14.31
CA ILE A 105 -17.73 -7.84 -13.50
C ILE A 105 -16.54 -8.81 -13.53
N LEU A 106 -15.95 -9.04 -14.71
CA LEU A 106 -14.76 -9.89 -14.86
C LEU A 106 -13.56 -9.30 -14.11
N PHE A 107 -13.38 -7.98 -14.16
CA PHE A 107 -12.35 -7.29 -13.39
C PHE A 107 -12.58 -7.47 -11.89
N PHE A 108 -13.79 -7.22 -11.39
CA PHE A 108 -14.14 -7.40 -9.98
C PHE A 108 -13.84 -8.83 -9.51
N ALA A 109 -14.23 -9.84 -10.28
CA ALA A 109 -13.98 -11.25 -9.95
C ALA A 109 -12.49 -11.65 -9.95
N GLN A 110 -11.66 -10.93 -10.71
CA GLN A 110 -10.23 -11.21 -10.84
C GLN A 110 -9.34 -10.25 -10.04
N ALA A 111 -9.90 -9.21 -9.42
CA ALA A 111 -9.13 -8.12 -8.81
C ALA A 111 -8.15 -8.60 -7.73
N ASP A 112 -8.50 -9.65 -6.98
CA ASP A 112 -7.64 -10.23 -5.93
C ASP A 112 -6.56 -11.18 -6.44
N LYS A 113 -6.66 -11.62 -7.71
CA LYS A 113 -5.73 -12.58 -8.32
C LYS A 113 -4.63 -11.91 -9.13
N LYS A 114 -4.79 -10.63 -9.49
CA LYS A 114 -3.85 -9.89 -10.33
C LYS A 114 -2.78 -9.20 -9.48
N PRO A 115 -1.54 -9.06 -9.99
CA PRO A 115 -0.57 -8.20 -9.35
C PRO A 115 -1.09 -6.75 -9.36
N LEU A 116 -0.79 -6.00 -8.30
CA LEU A 116 -1.35 -4.67 -8.05
C LEU A 116 -1.18 -3.71 -9.23
N ASP A 117 0.00 -3.68 -9.86
CA ASP A 117 0.30 -2.80 -10.99
C ASP A 117 -0.57 -3.11 -12.23
N ALA A 118 -0.84 -4.40 -12.48
CA ALA A 118 -1.71 -4.82 -13.56
C ALA A 118 -3.18 -4.52 -13.24
N ALA A 119 -3.59 -4.67 -11.97
CA ALA A 119 -4.94 -4.32 -11.54
C ALA A 119 -5.18 -2.81 -11.62
N LEU A 120 -4.21 -1.98 -11.24
CA LEU A 120 -4.28 -0.52 -11.32
C LEU A 120 -4.32 -0.01 -12.76
N SER A 121 -3.46 -0.52 -13.64
CA SER A 121 -3.48 -0.12 -15.05
C SER A 121 -4.80 -0.50 -15.73
N GLN A 122 -5.34 -1.68 -15.44
CA GLN A 122 -6.66 -2.08 -15.93
C GLN A 122 -7.80 -1.24 -15.32
N ALA A 123 -7.74 -0.92 -14.02
CA ALA A 123 -8.71 -0.03 -13.36
C ALA A 123 -8.72 1.36 -13.98
N LYS A 124 -7.54 1.92 -14.32
CA LYS A 124 -7.42 3.20 -15.02
C LYS A 124 -8.09 3.16 -16.40
N LEU A 125 -7.84 2.10 -17.17
CA LEU A 125 -8.47 1.92 -18.48
C LEU A 125 -10.00 1.82 -18.34
N LEU A 126 -10.50 1.01 -17.40
CA LEU A 126 -11.93 0.89 -17.13
C LEU A 126 -12.53 2.22 -16.69
N GLY A 127 -11.88 2.97 -15.80
CA GLY A 127 -12.34 4.28 -15.37
C GLY A 127 -12.47 5.28 -16.52
N ILE A 128 -11.54 5.27 -17.48
CA ILE A 128 -11.64 6.11 -18.70
C ILE A 128 -12.83 5.68 -19.56
N LEU A 129 -12.99 4.37 -19.78
CA LEU A 129 -14.12 3.84 -20.55
C LEU A 129 -15.46 4.15 -19.89
N GLU A 130 -15.54 4.07 -18.55
CA GLU A 130 -16.70 4.45 -17.74
C GLU A 130 -17.05 5.94 -17.91
N ILE A 131 -16.05 6.83 -17.96
CA ILE A 131 -16.27 8.26 -18.19
C ILE A 131 -16.83 8.53 -19.59
N VAL A 132 -16.27 7.89 -20.62
CA VAL A 132 -16.74 8.05 -22.02
C VAL A 132 -18.14 7.47 -22.18
N SER A 133 -18.39 6.30 -21.62
CA SER A 133 -19.68 5.61 -21.64
C SER A 133 -20.74 6.32 -20.78
N GLY A 134 -20.29 6.95 -19.69
CA GLY A 134 -21.12 7.62 -18.69
C GLY A 134 -21.78 8.90 -19.17
N LEU A 135 -21.45 9.40 -20.36
CA LEU A 135 -22.24 10.42 -21.05
C LEU A 135 -23.72 10.02 -21.22
N PHE A 136 -23.99 8.72 -21.23
CA PHE A 136 -25.33 8.14 -21.29
C PHE A 136 -25.76 7.43 -19.99
N ASN A 137 -24.89 7.44 -18.96
CA ASN A 137 -25.08 6.81 -17.66
C ASN A 137 -24.32 7.57 -16.56
N LEU A 138 -25.01 8.49 -15.87
CA LEU A 138 -24.41 9.35 -14.84
C LEU A 138 -23.74 8.57 -13.71
N ILE A 139 -24.26 7.41 -13.33
CA ILE A 139 -23.70 6.62 -12.22
C ILE A 139 -22.31 6.12 -12.62
N SER A 140 -22.19 5.52 -13.80
CA SER A 140 -20.90 5.05 -14.32
C SER A 140 -19.93 6.20 -14.57
N PHE A 141 -20.42 7.38 -14.98
CA PHE A 141 -19.55 8.57 -15.07
C PHE A 141 -18.90 8.92 -13.71
N VAL A 142 -19.69 8.96 -12.64
CA VAL A 142 -19.19 9.26 -11.29
C VAL A 142 -18.25 8.15 -10.80
N CYS A 143 -18.62 6.88 -11.01
CA CYS A 143 -17.76 5.74 -10.67
C CYS A 143 -16.41 5.79 -11.42
N GLY A 144 -16.40 6.21 -12.68
CA GLY A 144 -15.18 6.29 -13.48
C GLY A 144 -14.22 7.36 -12.95
N ILE A 145 -14.75 8.52 -12.55
CA ILE A 145 -13.96 9.58 -11.91
C ILE A 145 -13.39 9.09 -10.58
N LEU A 146 -14.21 8.50 -9.71
CA LEU A 146 -13.76 7.99 -8.41
C LEU A 146 -12.70 6.90 -8.57
N THR A 147 -12.87 6.01 -9.55
CA THR A 147 -11.90 4.96 -9.87
C THR A 147 -10.56 5.56 -10.27
N LEU A 148 -10.54 6.60 -11.12
CA LEU A 148 -9.29 7.28 -11.49
C LEU A 148 -8.64 8.02 -10.33
N VAL A 149 -9.43 8.69 -9.49
CA VAL A 149 -8.91 9.38 -8.29
C VAL A 149 -8.26 8.39 -7.34
N PHE A 150 -8.92 7.27 -7.06
CA PHE A 150 -8.36 6.23 -6.19
C PHE A 150 -7.14 5.55 -6.82
N ALA A 151 -7.16 5.29 -8.13
CA ALA A 151 -6.03 4.67 -8.81
C ALA A 151 -4.79 5.57 -8.77
N ASN A 152 -4.94 6.87 -9.04
CA ASN A 152 -3.82 7.82 -8.97
C ASN A 152 -3.31 8.01 -7.54
N GLY A 153 -4.18 7.90 -6.54
CA GLY A 153 -3.78 7.94 -5.13
C GLY A 153 -2.94 6.75 -4.67
N GLN A 154 -2.91 5.64 -5.43
CA GLN A 154 -2.04 4.50 -5.11
C GLN A 154 -0.66 4.57 -5.79
N ASP A 155 -0.45 5.48 -6.77
CA ASP A 155 0.85 5.66 -7.43
C ASP A 155 1.76 6.70 -6.72
N ALA A 156 1.18 7.49 -5.80
CA ALA A 156 1.84 8.61 -5.11
C ALA A 156 2.48 8.19 -3.78
#